data_AF-A0A926T011-F1
#
_entry.id   AF-A0A926T011-F1
#
_cell.length_a   1.000
_cell.length_b   1.000
_cell.length_c   1.000
_cell.angle_alpha   90.00
_cell.angle_beta   90.00
_cell.angle_gamma   90.00
#
_symmetry.space_group_name_H-M   'P 1'
#
loop_
_entity.id
_entity.type
_entity.pdbx_description
1 polymer ?
#
loop_
_entity_poly.entity_id
_entity_poly.type
_entity_poly.pdbx_seq_one_letter_code
_entity_poly.pdbx_strand_id
1 'polypeptide(L)'
;MVNPTSETEFQVTFSNETPIVHLPPRLSVLEAVAFKKTCQHLLQESSVTKKVVLDLSQTTFMDSSGVGALVSNLKIARELGVALVIQGVHPQVMAVLSMTGLDQVLTIERTTLDEKPKPVNRGENQLPETHPSMRSWVKRCIDVVGAVVGLGITGVLFVPIAVAITIDNPGPIFFKQTRCGLMGRRFEVWKFRSMCVNAEALKDKIENQASGAFFKNDNDPRVTKVGRFLRRSSLDELPQFWNVLKGDMSLVGTRPPTADEVDRYEVPQWQRLNVKPGMTGEWQVHGRSQVRNFEDVIRLDLRYQENWSLMYDIKLIVKTILIVFNKNSGAV
;
A
#
# COMPACT_ATOMS: atom_id res chain seq x y z
N MET A 1 7.60 -1.99 -30.50
CA MET A 1 8.55 -3.08 -30.19
C MET A 1 9.48 -2.55 -29.13
N VAL A 2 9.34 -3.02 -27.89
CA VAL A 2 10.18 -2.60 -26.76
C VAL A 2 11.40 -3.51 -26.77
N ASN A 3 12.60 -2.92 -26.88
CA ASN A 3 13.87 -3.63 -26.76
C ASN A 3 13.93 -4.35 -25.40
N PRO A 4 14.37 -5.61 -25.32
CA PRO A 4 14.67 -6.23 -24.04
C PRO A 4 15.83 -5.44 -23.42
N THR A 5 15.54 -4.81 -22.29
CA THR A 5 16.40 -3.94 -21.51
C THR A 5 17.67 -4.65 -21.08
N SER A 6 18.81 -3.96 -21.22
CA SER A 6 20.09 -4.30 -20.60
C SER A 6 19.87 -4.67 -19.13
N GLU A 7 20.26 -5.88 -18.74
CA GLU A 7 20.26 -6.32 -17.36
C GLU A 7 21.13 -5.37 -16.54
N THR A 8 20.51 -4.60 -15.66
CA THR A 8 21.22 -3.70 -14.75
C THR A 8 21.81 -4.59 -13.65
N GLU A 9 22.99 -5.16 -13.89
CA GLU A 9 23.68 -5.93 -12.85
C GLU A 9 24.19 -4.98 -11.75
N PHE A 10 23.82 -5.27 -10.51
CA PHE A 10 24.37 -4.54 -9.37
C PHE A 10 25.83 -4.89 -9.15
N GLN A 11 26.63 -3.91 -8.77
CA GLN A 11 28.01 -4.17 -8.33
C GLN A 11 27.98 -4.94 -7.02
N VAL A 12 28.60 -6.12 -7.02
CA VAL A 12 28.78 -6.96 -5.84
C VAL A 12 30.27 -7.06 -5.55
N THR A 13 30.68 -6.64 -4.36
CA THR A 13 32.04 -6.86 -3.85
C THR A 13 32.01 -7.92 -2.75
N PHE A 14 33.17 -8.47 -2.41
CA PHE A 14 33.28 -9.46 -1.33
C PHE A 14 34.26 -8.96 -0.28
N SER A 15 33.85 -9.02 0.99
CA SER A 15 34.72 -8.75 2.13
C SER A 15 34.68 -9.96 3.05
N ASN A 16 35.82 -10.62 3.26
CA ASN A 16 35.93 -11.84 4.06
C ASN A 16 34.81 -12.86 3.72
N GLU A 17 34.66 -13.17 2.42
CA GLU A 17 33.63 -14.09 1.88
C GLU A 17 32.17 -13.61 2.05
N THR A 18 31.94 -12.44 2.62
CA THR A 18 30.61 -11.82 2.72
C THR A 18 30.35 -10.96 1.48
N PRO A 19 29.31 -11.25 0.67
CA PRO A 19 28.91 -10.41 -0.45
C PRO A 19 28.31 -9.10 0.06
N ILE A 20 28.77 -8.00 -0.54
CA ILE A 20 28.29 -6.64 -0.34
C ILE A 20 27.66 -6.20 -1.66
N VAL A 21 26.35 -6.01 -1.65
CA VAL A 21 25.60 -5.48 -2.80
C VAL A 21 25.56 -3.96 -2.67
N HIS A 22 26.13 -3.25 -3.65
CA HIS A 22 26.10 -1.79 -3.68
C HIS A 22 24.84 -1.30 -4.38
N LEU A 23 23.96 -0.65 -3.62
CA LEU A 23 22.68 -0.16 -4.11
C LEU A 23 22.86 1.18 -4.82
N PRO A 24 22.03 1.48 -5.84
CA PRO A 24 22.20 2.66 -6.67
C PRO A 24 21.67 3.90 -5.91
N PRO A 25 21.91 5.12 -6.42
CA PRO A 25 21.36 6.32 -5.82
C PRO A 25 19.83 6.36 -5.74
N ARG A 26 19.18 5.76 -6.74
CA ARG A 26 17.72 5.71 -6.87
C ARG A 26 17.26 4.26 -6.94
N LEU A 27 16.52 3.80 -5.93
CA LEU A 27 15.90 2.47 -5.93
C LEU A 27 14.40 2.60 -6.29
N SER A 28 14.13 2.72 -7.59
CA SER A 28 12.78 2.75 -8.16
C SER A 28 12.44 1.41 -8.82
N VAL A 29 11.33 1.30 -9.56
CA VAL A 29 10.86 0.02 -10.10
C VAL A 29 11.89 -0.77 -10.90
N LEU A 30 12.66 -0.10 -11.77
CA LEU A 30 13.62 -0.78 -12.64
C LEU A 30 14.78 -1.36 -11.83
N GLU A 31 15.35 -0.52 -10.95
CA GLU A 31 16.44 -0.92 -10.07
C GLU A 31 15.98 -1.96 -9.04
N ALA A 32 14.75 -1.85 -8.53
CA ALA A 32 14.18 -2.77 -7.56
C ALA A 32 13.99 -4.19 -8.13
N VAL A 33 13.59 -4.31 -9.40
CA VAL A 33 13.47 -5.62 -10.08
C VAL A 33 14.83 -6.27 -10.22
N ALA A 34 15.84 -5.51 -10.67
CA ALA A 34 17.21 -6.00 -10.75
C ALA A 34 17.75 -6.37 -9.35
N PHE A 35 17.43 -5.59 -8.33
CA PHE A 35 17.92 -5.78 -6.96
C PHE A 35 17.36 -7.07 -6.35
N LYS A 36 16.05 -7.33 -6.56
CA LYS A 36 15.42 -8.60 -6.21
C LYS A 36 16.17 -9.78 -6.86
N LYS A 37 16.43 -9.71 -8.17
CA LYS A 37 17.11 -10.79 -8.91
C LYS A 37 18.54 -11.02 -8.41
N THR A 38 19.35 -9.97 -8.26
CA THR A 38 20.74 -10.09 -7.79
C THR A 38 20.81 -10.70 -6.39
N CYS A 39 19.99 -10.24 -5.45
CA CYS A 39 19.96 -10.83 -4.12
C CYS A 39 19.46 -12.27 -4.12
N GLN A 40 18.45 -12.61 -4.92
CA GLN A 40 17.97 -13.98 -5.03
C GLN A 40 19.07 -14.93 -5.53
N HIS A 41 19.80 -14.53 -6.55
CA HIS A 41 20.94 -15.28 -7.07
C HIS A 41 22.00 -15.51 -5.98
N LEU A 42 22.43 -14.45 -5.31
CA LEU A 42 23.41 -14.53 -4.22
C LEU A 42 22.93 -15.43 -3.08
N LEU A 43 21.66 -15.31 -2.68
CA LEU A 43 21.08 -16.11 -1.59
C LEU A 43 20.97 -17.60 -1.95
N GLN A 44 20.74 -17.93 -3.24
CA GLN A 44 20.62 -19.32 -3.71
C GLN A 44 21.97 -19.98 -3.99
N GLU A 45 22.96 -19.23 -4.46
CA GLU A 45 24.33 -19.73 -4.68
C GLU A 45 25.10 -19.91 -3.36
N SER A 46 24.67 -19.22 -2.31
CA SER A 46 25.29 -19.24 -0.99
C SER A 46 25.02 -20.55 -0.23
N SER A 47 25.70 -21.62 -0.64
CA SER A 47 25.88 -22.81 0.21
C SER A 47 26.81 -22.56 1.42
N VAL A 48 27.50 -21.40 1.46
CA VAL A 48 28.53 -21.06 2.46
C VAL A 48 28.20 -19.77 3.24
N THR A 49 27.46 -18.83 2.66
CA THR A 49 27.35 -17.47 3.20
C THR A 49 26.23 -17.33 4.23
N LYS A 50 26.57 -17.02 5.48
CA LYS A 50 25.58 -16.74 6.54
C LYS A 50 25.08 -15.30 6.58
N LYS A 51 25.66 -14.40 5.76
CA LYS A 51 25.41 -12.96 5.80
C LYS A 51 25.49 -12.35 4.40
N VAL A 52 24.56 -11.45 4.06
CA VAL A 52 24.63 -10.59 2.87
C VAL A 52 24.51 -9.14 3.36
N VAL A 53 25.41 -8.26 2.90
CA VAL A 53 25.38 -6.84 3.23
C VAL A 53 24.80 -6.05 2.07
N LEU A 54 23.89 -5.14 2.37
CA LEU A 54 23.35 -4.16 1.45
C LEU A 54 23.96 -2.81 1.80
N ASP A 55 24.77 -2.26 0.90
CA ASP A 55 25.36 -0.94 1.04
C ASP A 55 24.46 0.11 0.39
N LEU A 56 23.83 0.93 1.22
CA LEU A 56 22.94 2.02 0.80
C LEU A 56 23.61 3.39 0.90
N SER A 57 24.95 3.46 1.04
CA SER A 57 25.71 4.71 1.19
C SER A 57 25.44 5.74 0.09
N GLN A 58 25.11 5.28 -1.12
CA GLN A 58 24.75 6.15 -2.24
C GLN A 58 23.24 6.34 -2.40
N THR A 59 22.41 5.47 -1.79
CA THR A 59 20.96 5.45 -1.99
C THR A 59 20.29 6.59 -1.23
N THR A 60 19.74 7.55 -1.97
CA THR A 60 19.04 8.72 -1.42
C THR A 60 17.53 8.68 -1.67
N PHE A 61 17.08 7.80 -2.59
CA PHE A 61 15.68 7.62 -2.92
C PHE A 61 15.27 6.15 -2.93
N MET A 62 14.11 5.86 -2.35
CA MET A 62 13.47 4.55 -2.38
C MET A 62 11.95 4.73 -2.51
N ASP A 63 11.36 4.13 -3.54
CA ASP A 63 9.91 4.08 -3.72
C ASP A 63 9.32 2.78 -3.15
N SER A 64 8.01 2.59 -3.33
CA SER A 64 7.32 1.39 -2.85
C SER A 64 7.84 0.10 -3.50
N SER A 65 8.34 0.16 -4.74
CA SER A 65 8.97 -0.99 -5.41
C SER A 65 10.29 -1.35 -4.74
N GLY A 66 11.10 -0.35 -4.39
CA GLY A 66 12.34 -0.55 -3.62
C GLY A 66 12.08 -1.18 -2.26
N VAL A 67 11.05 -0.70 -1.55
CA VAL A 67 10.57 -1.31 -0.30
C VAL A 67 10.12 -2.76 -0.53
N GLY A 68 9.34 -3.01 -1.58
CA GLY A 68 8.85 -4.35 -1.92
C GLY A 68 9.96 -5.34 -2.24
N ALA A 69 10.99 -4.90 -2.98
CA ALA A 69 12.17 -5.72 -3.26
C ALA A 69 12.94 -6.04 -1.98
N LEU A 70 13.09 -5.07 -1.06
CA LEU A 70 13.73 -5.29 0.23
C LEU A 70 12.96 -6.28 1.11
N VAL A 71 11.63 -6.14 1.19
CA VAL A 71 10.75 -7.09 1.89
C VAL A 71 10.87 -8.49 1.30
N SER A 72 10.83 -8.61 -0.03
CA SER A 72 10.97 -9.90 -0.72
C SER A 72 12.31 -10.56 -0.42
N ASN A 73 13.41 -9.82 -0.52
CA ASN A 73 14.75 -10.34 -0.26
C ASN A 73 14.94 -10.71 1.22
N LEU A 74 14.38 -9.92 2.15
CA LEU A 74 14.40 -10.23 3.57
C LEU A 74 13.66 -11.54 3.90
N LYS A 75 12.50 -11.76 3.27
CA LYS A 75 11.73 -12.99 3.46
C LYS A 75 12.52 -14.21 2.99
N ILE A 76 13.11 -14.13 1.79
CA ILE A 76 13.92 -15.22 1.22
C ILE A 76 15.17 -15.47 2.08
N ALA A 77 15.86 -14.43 2.50
CA ALA A 77 17.03 -14.55 3.37
C ALA A 77 16.69 -15.26 4.69
N ARG A 78 15.54 -14.95 5.30
CA ARG A 78 15.05 -15.63 6.51
C ARG A 78 14.73 -17.10 6.29
N GLU A 79 14.06 -17.42 5.18
CA GLU A 79 13.74 -18.82 4.82
C GLU A 79 15.01 -19.65 4.63
N LEU A 80 16.09 -19.03 4.12
CA LEU A 80 17.39 -19.67 3.93
C LEU A 80 18.34 -19.55 5.14
N GLY A 81 17.92 -18.89 6.23
CA GLY A 81 18.76 -18.69 7.41
C GLY A 81 19.96 -17.76 7.21
N VAL A 82 19.91 -16.89 6.18
CA VAL A 82 20.95 -15.91 5.85
C VAL A 82 20.61 -14.56 6.49
N ALA A 83 21.58 -13.94 7.17
CA ALA A 83 21.42 -12.61 7.75
C ALA A 83 21.52 -11.53 6.66
N LEU A 84 20.43 -10.81 6.40
CA LEU A 84 20.44 -9.62 5.54
C LEU A 84 20.71 -8.38 6.39
N VAL A 85 21.85 -7.72 6.16
CA VAL A 85 22.32 -6.57 6.93
C VAL A 85 22.43 -5.35 6.03
N ILE A 86 22.08 -4.18 6.56
CA ILE A 86 22.07 -2.91 5.83
C ILE A 86 23.08 -1.97 6.46
N GLN A 87 23.87 -1.28 5.63
CA GLN A 87 24.80 -0.24 6.06
C GLN A 87 24.65 1.03 5.22
N GLY A 88 25.21 2.14 5.70
CA GLY A 88 25.28 3.40 4.95
C GLY A 88 23.92 4.08 4.70
N VAL A 89 22.93 3.86 5.55
CA VAL A 89 21.55 4.34 5.27
C VAL A 89 21.46 5.87 5.38
N HIS A 90 21.17 6.52 4.25
CA HIS A 90 20.94 7.96 4.21
C HIS A 90 19.63 8.36 4.93
N PRO A 91 19.53 9.54 5.60
CA PRO A 91 18.34 9.95 6.34
C PRO A 91 16.98 9.86 5.61
N GLN A 92 16.88 10.16 4.30
CA GLN A 92 15.59 10.01 3.60
C GLN A 92 15.18 8.55 3.46
N VAL A 93 16.13 7.64 3.21
CA VAL A 93 15.84 6.21 3.17
C VAL A 93 15.49 5.68 4.55
N MET A 94 16.20 6.14 5.60
CA MET A 94 15.86 5.82 6.98
C MET A 94 14.42 6.24 7.32
N ALA A 95 13.97 7.41 6.86
CA ALA A 95 12.59 7.84 7.06
C ALA A 95 11.57 6.90 6.40
N VAL A 96 11.88 6.36 5.21
CA VAL A 96 11.04 5.35 4.53
C VAL A 96 11.01 4.04 5.32
N LEU A 97 12.18 3.56 5.80
CA LEU A 97 12.27 2.34 6.61
C LEU A 97 11.50 2.47 7.93
N SER A 98 11.63 3.59 8.64
CA SER A 98 10.88 3.84 9.87
C SER A 98 9.38 4.00 9.64
N MET A 99 8.96 4.65 8.55
CA MET A 99 7.54 4.77 8.21
C MET A 99 6.89 3.41 7.94
N THR A 100 7.64 2.47 7.35
CA THR A 100 7.18 1.11 7.03
C THR A 100 7.37 0.12 8.18
N GLY A 101 8.09 0.52 9.24
CA GLY A 101 8.47 -0.34 10.36
C GLY A 101 9.58 -1.34 10.03
N LEU A 102 10.20 -1.23 8.86
CA LEU A 102 11.27 -2.09 8.42
C LEU A 102 12.56 -1.90 9.22
N ASP A 103 12.75 -0.73 9.82
CA ASP A 103 13.85 -0.42 10.73
C ASP A 103 13.87 -1.28 12.00
N GLN A 104 12.72 -1.80 12.42
CA GLN A 104 12.59 -2.71 13.57
C GLN A 104 12.88 -4.17 13.21
N VAL A 105 12.90 -4.48 11.91
CA VAL A 105 12.86 -5.84 11.38
C VAL A 105 14.16 -6.17 10.63
N LEU A 106 14.84 -5.16 10.10
CA LEU A 106 16.13 -5.24 9.42
C LEU A 106 17.28 -5.02 10.40
N THR A 107 18.40 -5.70 10.16
CA THR A 107 19.64 -5.44 10.90
C THR A 107 20.35 -4.26 10.23
N ILE A 108 20.33 -3.09 10.87
CA ILE A 108 21.01 -1.89 10.36
C ILE A 108 22.32 -1.72 11.14
N GLU A 109 23.44 -1.91 10.46
CA GLU A 109 24.76 -1.57 10.98
C GLU A 109 24.88 -0.05 11.04
N ARG A 110 24.84 0.48 12.26
CA ARG A 110 25.21 1.87 12.49
C ARG A 110 26.72 1.95 12.34
N THR A 111 27.18 2.71 11.35
CA THR A 111 28.59 3.03 11.23
C THR A 111 28.99 3.75 12.52
N THR A 112 29.76 3.09 13.39
CA THR A 112 30.47 3.73 14.51
C THR A 112 31.59 4.54 13.90
N LEU A 113 31.24 5.68 13.31
CA LEU A 113 32.21 6.71 13.03
C LEU A 113 32.06 7.73 14.15
N ASP A 114 33.09 7.84 14.97
CA ASP A 114 33.55 9.07 15.62
C ASP A 114 33.85 10.19 14.58
N GLU A 115 33.06 10.29 13.52
CA GLU A 115 32.98 11.49 12.70
C GLU A 115 31.96 12.38 13.39
N LYS A 116 32.46 13.49 13.95
CA LYS A 116 31.62 14.67 14.24
C LYS A 116 30.64 14.82 13.08
N PRO A 117 29.33 14.97 13.31
CA PRO A 117 28.39 15.17 12.23
C PRO A 117 28.94 16.31 11.38
N LYS A 118 29.30 16.02 10.11
CA LYS A 118 29.57 17.08 9.14
C LYS A 118 28.41 18.06 9.27
N PRO A 119 28.67 19.37 9.37
CA PRO A 119 27.59 20.33 9.56
C PRO A 119 26.58 20.09 8.45
N VAL A 120 25.42 19.52 8.83
CA VAL A 120 24.31 19.28 7.93
C VAL A 120 23.98 20.65 7.39
N ASN A 121 24.30 20.88 6.11
CA ASN A 121 23.95 22.13 5.47
C ASN A 121 22.44 22.29 5.65
N ARG A 122 21.97 23.46 6.11
CA ARG A 122 20.53 23.72 6.32
C ARG A 122 19.65 23.45 5.08
N GLY A 123 20.24 23.19 3.91
CA GLY A 123 19.57 22.73 2.68
C GLY A 123 19.40 21.20 2.52
N GLU A 124 19.95 20.36 3.40
CA GLU A 124 19.89 18.87 3.31
C GLU A 124 18.73 18.24 4.07
N ASN A 125 17.84 19.05 4.68
CA ASN A 125 16.56 18.58 5.20
C ASN A 125 15.54 18.36 4.05
N GLN A 126 15.99 17.75 2.96
CA GLN A 126 15.15 17.43 1.82
C GLN A 126 14.25 16.27 2.21
N LEU A 127 12.96 16.55 2.35
CA LEU A 127 11.91 15.55 2.49
C LEU A 127 12.07 14.49 1.38
N PRO A 128 11.79 13.20 1.65
CA PRO A 128 11.88 12.16 0.65
C PRO A 128 11.18 12.58 -0.65
N GLU A 129 11.76 12.24 -1.80
CA GLU A 129 11.02 12.34 -3.06
C GLU A 129 9.78 11.45 -2.95
N THR A 130 8.61 12.08 -3.13
CA THR A 130 7.32 11.40 -3.07
C THR A 130 6.45 11.94 -4.18
N HIS A 131 5.45 11.16 -4.57
CA HIS A 131 4.47 11.55 -5.56
C HIS A 131 3.85 12.94 -5.24
N PRO A 132 3.59 13.82 -6.24
CA PRO A 132 3.09 15.18 -6.01
C PRO A 132 1.83 15.27 -5.13
N SER A 133 0.94 14.27 -5.22
CA SER A 133 -0.25 14.17 -4.37
C SER A 133 0.07 14.12 -2.87
N MET A 134 1.23 13.61 -2.49
CA MET A 134 1.67 13.49 -1.10
C MET A 134 2.18 14.81 -0.53
N ARG A 135 2.67 15.70 -1.40
CA ARG A 135 3.27 17.00 -1.05
C ARG A 135 2.26 18.14 -1.14
N SER A 136 1.10 17.91 -1.74
CA SER A 136 0.07 18.93 -1.95
C SER A 136 -0.69 19.24 -0.65
N TRP A 137 -0.40 20.40 -0.06
CA TRP A 137 -1.17 20.92 1.08
C TRP A 137 -2.63 21.19 0.71
N VAL A 138 -2.90 21.61 -0.53
CA VAL A 138 -4.27 21.86 -1.03
C VAL A 138 -5.09 20.58 -1.04
N LYS A 139 -4.52 19.47 -1.56
CA LYS A 139 -5.16 18.16 -1.51
C LYS A 139 -5.47 17.76 -0.07
N ARG A 140 -4.51 17.98 0.84
CA ARG A 140 -4.72 17.66 2.25
C ARG A 140 -5.84 18.49 2.89
N CYS A 141 -5.95 19.78 2.56
CA CYS A 141 -7.05 20.62 3.03
C CYS A 141 -8.41 20.10 2.51
N ILE A 142 -8.50 19.73 1.23
CA ILE A 142 -9.71 19.12 0.64
C ILE A 142 -10.05 17.83 1.37
N ASP A 143 -9.05 16.98 1.64
CA ASP A 143 -9.24 15.72 2.38
C ASP A 143 -9.82 15.95 3.77
N VAL A 144 -9.27 16.92 4.52
CA VAL A 144 -9.75 17.24 5.88
C VAL A 144 -11.16 17.80 5.86
N VAL A 145 -11.46 18.75 4.97
CA VAL A 145 -12.82 19.33 4.85
C VAL A 145 -13.83 18.25 4.48
N GLY A 146 -13.54 17.43 3.46
CA GLY A 146 -14.44 16.35 3.07
C GLY A 146 -14.58 15.27 4.14
N ALA A 147 -13.52 14.98 4.91
CA ALA A 147 -13.60 14.07 6.04
C ALA A 147 -14.48 14.61 7.17
N VAL A 148 -14.40 15.89 7.51
CA VAL A 148 -15.26 16.51 8.53
C VAL A 148 -16.74 16.46 8.10
N VAL A 149 -17.03 16.82 6.84
CA VAL A 149 -18.39 16.72 6.28
C VAL A 149 -18.90 15.27 6.31
N GLY A 150 -18.08 14.33 5.84
CA GLY A 150 -18.41 12.91 5.83
C GLY A 150 -18.63 12.31 7.22
N LEU A 151 -17.83 12.71 8.20
CA LEU A 151 -18.03 12.32 9.61
C LEU A 151 -19.30 12.93 10.20
N GLY A 152 -19.66 14.16 9.84
CA GLY A 152 -20.95 14.76 10.21
C GLY A 152 -22.14 13.95 9.71
N ILE A 153 -22.11 13.56 8.43
CA ILE A 153 -23.11 12.66 7.83
C ILE A 153 -23.13 11.31 8.55
N THR A 154 -21.95 10.76 8.83
CA THR A 154 -21.79 9.49 9.58
C THR A 154 -22.45 9.59 10.96
N GLY A 155 -22.27 10.71 11.67
CA GLY A 155 -22.87 10.94 12.99
C GLY A 155 -24.39 10.98 12.97
N VAL A 156 -24.99 11.66 11.98
CA VAL A 156 -26.45 11.72 11.81
C VAL A 156 -27.03 10.34 11.46
N LEU A 157 -26.36 9.58 10.58
CA LEU A 157 -26.83 8.27 10.13
C LEU A 157 -26.46 7.12 11.07
N PHE A 158 -25.61 7.36 12.09
CA PHE A 158 -25.08 6.32 12.96
C PHE A 158 -26.18 5.53 13.67
N VAL A 159 -27.11 6.22 14.34
CA VAL A 159 -28.17 5.59 15.14
C VAL A 159 -29.06 4.66 14.30
N PRO A 160 -29.68 5.11 13.19
CA PRO A 160 -30.53 4.20 12.40
C PRO A 160 -29.74 3.04 11.79
N ILE A 161 -28.50 3.25 11.34
CA ILE A 161 -27.65 2.17 10.80
C ILE A 161 -27.30 1.15 11.90
N ALA A 162 -26.91 1.61 13.08
CA ALA A 162 -26.57 0.77 14.23
C ALA A 162 -27.75 -0.11 14.66
N VAL A 163 -28.96 0.45 14.73
CA VAL A 163 -30.18 -0.30 15.03
C VAL A 163 -30.46 -1.35 13.96
N ALA A 164 -30.38 -0.98 12.68
CA ALA A 164 -30.61 -1.91 11.57
C ALA A 164 -29.61 -3.09 11.56
N ILE A 165 -28.32 -2.81 11.78
CA ILE A 165 -27.27 -3.84 11.88
C ILE A 165 -27.56 -4.77 13.07
N THR A 166 -27.92 -4.22 14.24
CA THR A 166 -28.14 -5.00 15.46
C THR A 166 -29.34 -5.94 15.34
N ILE A 167 -30.42 -5.48 14.69
CA ILE A 167 -31.63 -6.29 14.44
C ILE A 167 -31.34 -7.41 13.43
N ASP A 168 -30.62 -7.12 12.35
CA ASP A 168 -30.35 -8.08 11.27
C ASP A 168 -29.31 -9.14 11.67
N ASN A 169 -28.27 -8.74 12.39
CA ASN A 169 -27.26 -9.64 12.92
C ASN A 169 -26.65 -9.06 14.21
N PRO A 170 -27.00 -9.55 15.41
CA PRO A 170 -26.48 -9.01 16.67
C PRO A 170 -24.95 -9.02 16.78
N GLY A 171 -24.37 -8.02 17.46
CA GLY A 171 -22.94 -7.91 17.78
C GLY A 171 -22.35 -6.53 17.43
N PRO A 172 -21.01 -6.41 17.27
CA PRO A 172 -20.34 -5.13 17.01
C PRO A 172 -20.85 -4.35 15.78
N ILE A 173 -21.14 -3.06 15.95
CA ILE A 173 -21.60 -2.18 14.86
C ILE A 173 -20.48 -1.90 13.85
N PHE A 174 -19.25 -1.71 14.33
CA PHE A 174 -18.10 -1.43 13.50
C PHE A 174 -17.32 -2.70 13.18
N PHE A 175 -16.78 -2.73 11.96
CA PHE A 175 -15.79 -3.67 11.50
C PHE A 175 -14.49 -2.92 11.22
N LYS A 176 -13.37 -3.52 11.61
CA LYS A 176 -12.03 -3.01 11.30
C LYS A 176 -11.25 -4.09 10.57
N GLN A 177 -10.39 -3.67 9.64
CA GLN A 177 -9.53 -4.59 8.92
C GLN A 177 -8.17 -3.98 8.63
N THR A 178 -7.11 -4.75 8.83
CA THR A 178 -5.77 -4.31 8.45
C THR A 178 -5.66 -4.20 6.93
N ARG A 179 -5.13 -3.08 6.48
CA ARG A 179 -4.86 -2.72 5.08
C ARG A 179 -3.47 -2.13 4.96
N CYS A 180 -2.92 -2.15 3.75
CA CYS A 180 -1.67 -1.48 3.45
C CYS A 180 -1.94 -0.13 2.78
N GLY A 181 -1.21 0.90 3.20
CA GLY A 181 -1.28 2.25 2.65
C GLY A 181 0.00 2.63 1.93
N LEU A 182 0.37 3.90 2.05
CA LEU A 182 1.60 4.45 1.47
C LEU A 182 2.83 3.59 1.85
N MET A 183 3.63 3.24 0.85
CA MET A 183 4.83 2.39 0.96
C MET A 183 4.57 1.02 1.63
N GLY A 184 3.33 0.54 1.65
CA GLY A 184 2.97 -0.72 2.32
C GLY A 184 2.73 -0.59 3.82
N ARG A 185 2.75 0.62 4.40
CA ARG A 185 2.47 0.84 5.83
C ARG A 185 1.10 0.29 6.21
N ARG A 186 1.04 -0.55 7.24
CA ARG A 186 -0.22 -1.14 7.71
C ARG A 186 -1.05 -0.11 8.49
N PHE A 187 -2.36 -0.09 8.26
CA PHE A 187 -3.34 0.71 9.02
C PHE A 187 -4.69 -0.02 9.11
N GLU A 188 -5.52 0.37 10.07
CA GLU A 188 -6.86 -0.20 10.26
C GLU A 188 -7.91 0.62 9.51
N VAL A 189 -8.58 0.03 8.52
CA VAL A 189 -9.73 0.66 7.85
C VAL A 189 -11.00 0.43 8.66
N TRP A 190 -11.81 1.49 8.84
CA TRP A 190 -13.06 1.42 9.60
C TRP A 190 -14.28 1.34 8.68
N LYS A 191 -15.20 0.43 8.99
CA LYS A 191 -16.47 0.27 8.27
C LYS A 191 -17.62 0.01 9.23
N PHE A 192 -18.85 0.25 8.80
CA PHE A 192 -19.98 -0.41 9.43
C PHE A 192 -19.98 -1.88 9.05
N ARG A 193 -20.31 -2.75 9.99
CA ARG A 193 -20.37 -4.18 9.75
C ARG A 193 -21.50 -4.50 8.77
N SER A 194 -21.13 -5.02 7.60
CA SER A 194 -22.06 -5.48 6.56
C SER A 194 -22.07 -6.99 6.37
N MET A 195 -21.30 -7.73 7.17
CA MET A 195 -21.17 -9.19 7.10
C MET A 195 -21.42 -9.80 8.49
N CYS A 196 -21.69 -11.11 8.56
CA CYS A 196 -21.82 -11.82 9.83
C CYS A 196 -20.54 -11.74 10.67
N VAL A 197 -20.66 -11.88 11.99
CA VAL A 197 -19.54 -11.75 12.95
C VAL A 197 -18.35 -12.66 12.61
N ASN A 198 -18.60 -13.86 12.10
CA ASN A 198 -17.59 -14.86 11.75
C ASN A 198 -17.17 -14.84 10.27
N ALA A 199 -17.43 -13.74 9.54
CA ALA A 199 -17.18 -13.65 8.10
C ALA A 199 -15.73 -13.93 7.70
N GLU A 200 -14.74 -13.51 8.48
CA GLU A 200 -13.33 -13.75 8.16
C GLU A 200 -12.99 -15.25 8.20
N ALA A 201 -13.48 -15.98 9.21
CA ALA A 201 -13.27 -17.43 9.35
C ALA A 201 -13.97 -18.26 8.24
N LEU A 202 -14.95 -17.67 7.56
CA LEU A 202 -15.66 -18.31 6.44
C LEU A 202 -15.04 -17.98 5.08
N LYS A 203 -14.08 -17.05 5.00
CA LYS A 203 -13.52 -16.56 3.73
C LYS A 203 -12.95 -17.68 2.87
N ASP A 204 -12.19 -18.58 3.47
CA ASP A 204 -11.48 -19.66 2.75
C ASP A 204 -12.44 -20.75 2.25
N LYS A 205 -13.69 -20.75 2.71
CA LYS A 205 -14.75 -21.67 2.26
C LYS A 205 -15.55 -21.13 1.08
N ILE A 206 -15.24 -19.91 0.62
CA ILE A 206 -15.99 -19.21 -0.42
C ILE A 206 -15.12 -19.11 -1.65
N GLU A 207 -15.70 -19.51 -2.79
CA GLU A 207 -15.05 -19.43 -4.08
C GLU A 207 -14.66 -17.97 -4.41
N ASN A 208 -13.41 -17.78 -4.81
CA ASN A 208 -12.94 -16.50 -5.34
C ASN A 208 -13.22 -16.45 -6.85
N GLN A 209 -14.10 -15.53 -7.26
CA GLN A 209 -14.48 -15.33 -8.67
C GLN A 209 -13.59 -14.31 -9.39
N ALA A 210 -12.53 -13.83 -8.74
CA ALA A 210 -11.50 -12.99 -9.31
C ALA A 210 -10.19 -13.76 -9.50
N SER A 211 -9.37 -13.34 -10.47
CA SER A 211 -8.04 -13.86 -10.70
C SER A 211 -6.96 -12.94 -10.11
N GLY A 212 -5.88 -13.55 -9.61
CA GLY A 212 -4.74 -12.85 -9.01
C GLY A 212 -4.89 -12.63 -7.50
N ALA A 213 -4.28 -11.55 -6.99
CA ALA A 213 -4.11 -11.37 -5.54
C ALA A 213 -5.41 -11.00 -4.80
N PHE A 214 -6.43 -10.45 -5.48
CA PHE A 214 -7.63 -9.93 -4.80
C PHE A 214 -8.79 -10.93 -4.72
N PHE A 215 -9.68 -10.70 -3.76
CA PHE A 215 -10.88 -11.51 -3.53
C PHE A 215 -12.13 -10.79 -4.04
N LYS A 216 -12.97 -11.50 -4.80
CA LYS A 216 -14.31 -11.03 -5.20
C LYS A 216 -15.28 -12.20 -5.29
N ASN A 217 -16.47 -12.02 -4.74
CA ASN A 217 -17.59 -12.93 -4.90
C ASN A 217 -18.88 -12.10 -4.93
N ASP A 218 -19.64 -12.23 -6.01
CA ASP A 218 -20.86 -11.46 -6.24
C ASP A 218 -21.98 -11.85 -5.25
N ASN A 219 -22.09 -13.14 -4.93
CA ASN A 219 -23.14 -13.66 -4.03
C ASN A 219 -22.52 -14.15 -2.72
N ASP A 220 -21.69 -13.31 -2.11
CA ASP A 220 -20.97 -13.66 -0.88
C ASP A 220 -21.97 -13.97 0.26
N PRO A 221 -22.05 -15.24 0.72
CA PRO A 221 -23.05 -15.67 1.70
C PRO A 221 -22.84 -15.06 3.08
N ARG A 222 -21.69 -14.40 3.32
CA ARG A 222 -21.39 -13.73 4.59
C ARG A 222 -22.09 -12.39 4.72
N VAL A 223 -22.58 -11.82 3.62
CA VAL A 223 -23.22 -10.50 3.59
C VAL A 223 -24.64 -10.59 4.13
N THR A 224 -24.96 -9.78 5.14
CA THR A 224 -26.29 -9.77 5.74
C THR A 224 -27.31 -9.03 4.87
N LYS A 225 -28.60 -9.08 5.20
CA LYS A 225 -29.64 -8.40 4.39
C LYS A 225 -29.47 -6.88 4.43
N VAL A 226 -29.27 -6.32 5.63
CA VAL A 226 -28.92 -4.89 5.82
C VAL A 226 -27.55 -4.60 5.23
N GLY A 227 -26.59 -5.52 5.39
CA GLY A 227 -25.25 -5.40 4.82
C GLY A 227 -25.25 -5.22 3.30
N ARG A 228 -26.12 -5.92 2.57
CA ARG A 228 -26.30 -5.75 1.12
C ARG A 228 -26.78 -4.34 0.77
N PHE A 229 -27.71 -3.78 1.55
CA PHE A 229 -28.16 -2.40 1.38
C PHE A 229 -27.02 -1.39 1.65
N LEU A 230 -26.29 -1.57 2.75
CA LEU A 230 -25.17 -0.69 3.11
C LEU A 230 -24.09 -0.69 2.03
N ARG A 231 -23.68 -1.87 1.53
CA ARG A 231 -22.68 -2.01 0.46
C ARG A 231 -23.14 -1.39 -0.87
N ARG A 232 -24.41 -1.59 -1.25
CA ARG A 232 -24.95 -1.01 -2.49
C ARG A 232 -25.01 0.51 -2.45
N SER A 233 -25.30 1.07 -1.28
CA SER A 233 -25.36 2.53 -1.06
C SER A 233 -24.01 3.14 -0.63
N SER A 234 -22.96 2.31 -0.50
CA SER A 234 -21.65 2.69 0.07
C SER A 234 -21.72 3.29 1.49
N LEU A 235 -22.84 3.11 2.19
CA LEU A 235 -23.00 3.60 3.56
C LEU A 235 -22.09 2.85 4.53
N ASP A 236 -21.71 1.61 4.23
CA ASP A 236 -20.76 0.83 5.04
C ASP A 236 -19.37 1.48 5.12
N GLU A 237 -19.01 2.31 4.14
CA GLU A 237 -17.70 2.93 4.02
C GLU A 237 -17.60 4.29 4.72
N LEU A 238 -18.70 4.85 5.22
CA LEU A 238 -18.73 6.14 5.91
C LEU A 238 -17.73 6.26 7.08
N PRO A 239 -17.52 5.24 7.93
CA PRO A 239 -16.52 5.35 9.00
C PRO A 239 -15.08 5.56 8.50
N GLN A 240 -14.77 5.29 7.22
CA GLN A 240 -13.45 5.54 6.63
C GLN A 240 -13.10 7.03 6.54
N PHE A 241 -14.07 7.95 6.65
CA PHE A 241 -13.75 9.37 6.76
C PHE A 241 -12.87 9.66 7.99
N TRP A 242 -12.92 8.82 9.03
CA TRP A 242 -11.98 8.88 10.14
C TRP A 242 -10.53 8.57 9.72
N ASN A 243 -10.33 7.60 8.83
CA ASN A 243 -9.02 7.29 8.26
C ASN A 243 -8.49 8.44 7.39
N VAL A 244 -9.37 9.10 6.64
CA VAL A 244 -9.01 10.30 5.88
C VAL A 244 -8.63 11.44 6.82
N LEU A 245 -9.39 11.67 7.90
CA LEU A 245 -9.07 12.71 8.88
C LEU A 245 -7.75 12.45 9.58
N LYS A 246 -7.47 11.21 9.99
CA LYS A 246 -6.17 10.79 10.57
C LYS A 246 -5.00 10.89 9.59
N GLY A 247 -5.29 10.81 8.30
CA GLY A 247 -4.29 10.88 7.24
C GLY A 247 -3.73 9.53 6.81
N ASP A 248 -4.34 8.41 7.22
CA ASP A 248 -4.03 7.07 6.71
C ASP A 248 -4.50 6.92 5.25
N MET A 249 -5.63 7.56 4.94
CA MET A 249 -6.26 7.60 3.62
C MET A 249 -6.40 9.04 3.12
N SER A 250 -6.78 9.17 1.85
CA SER A 250 -7.21 10.39 1.18
C SER A 250 -8.65 10.21 0.68
N LEU A 251 -9.35 11.28 0.30
CA LEU A 251 -10.66 11.14 -0.36
C LEU A 251 -10.49 10.42 -1.71
N VAL A 252 -9.45 10.77 -2.45
CA VAL A 252 -9.10 10.17 -3.74
C VAL A 252 -7.71 9.58 -3.70
N GLY A 253 -7.55 8.35 -4.17
CA GLY A 253 -6.32 7.58 -4.11
C GLY A 253 -6.49 6.19 -4.71
N THR A 254 -5.48 5.34 -4.54
CA THR A 254 -5.53 3.94 -5.00
C THR A 254 -6.38 3.07 -4.06
N ARG A 255 -6.79 1.88 -4.51
CA ARG A 255 -7.52 0.94 -3.64
C ARG A 255 -6.61 0.49 -2.48
N PRO A 256 -7.06 0.50 -1.21
CA PRO A 256 -6.27 -0.08 -0.11
C PRO A 256 -6.27 -1.63 -0.20
N PRO A 257 -5.12 -2.29 -0.48
CA PRO A 257 -5.04 -3.75 -0.50
C PRO A 257 -4.94 -4.34 0.91
N THR A 258 -5.29 -5.61 1.05
CA THR A 258 -5.02 -6.40 2.27
C THR A 258 -3.53 -6.71 2.41
N ALA A 259 -3.09 -7.08 3.62
CA ALA A 259 -1.73 -7.58 3.81
C ALA A 259 -1.45 -8.81 2.93
N ASP A 260 -2.36 -9.79 2.91
CA ASP A 260 -2.24 -11.00 2.08
C ASP A 260 -2.17 -10.72 0.57
N GLU A 261 -2.73 -9.59 0.11
CA GLU A 261 -2.57 -9.15 -1.28
C GLU A 261 -1.13 -8.70 -1.52
N VAL A 262 -0.63 -7.79 -0.68
CA VAL A 262 0.73 -7.23 -0.79
C VAL A 262 1.80 -8.30 -0.65
N ASP A 263 1.58 -9.30 0.22
CA ASP A 263 2.52 -10.41 0.40
C ASP A 263 2.68 -11.29 -0.86
N ARG A 264 1.76 -11.18 -1.83
CA ARG A 264 1.80 -11.87 -3.13
C ARG A 264 2.20 -10.95 -4.28
N TYR A 265 2.57 -9.71 -4.01
CA TYR A 265 2.93 -8.76 -5.06
C TYR A 265 4.32 -9.06 -5.63
N GLU A 266 4.41 -8.99 -6.95
CA GLU A 266 5.69 -8.78 -7.62
C GLU A 266 6.17 -7.34 -7.46
N VAL A 267 7.48 -7.13 -7.54
CA VAL A 267 8.10 -5.81 -7.30
C VAL A 267 7.45 -4.67 -8.10
N PRO A 268 7.14 -4.81 -9.41
CA PRO A 268 6.45 -3.76 -10.15
C PRO A 268 5.06 -3.43 -9.61
N GLN A 269 4.36 -4.42 -9.04
CA GLN A 269 3.01 -4.25 -8.54
C GLN A 269 2.98 -3.40 -7.27
N TRP A 270 4.12 -3.25 -6.57
CA TRP A 270 4.23 -2.36 -5.41
C TRP A 270 4.07 -0.88 -5.78
N GLN A 271 4.38 -0.46 -7.02
CA GLN A 271 4.27 0.93 -7.48
C GLN A 271 2.92 1.60 -7.17
N ARG A 272 1.83 0.82 -7.09
CA ARG A 272 0.50 1.31 -6.69
C ARG A 272 0.43 1.89 -5.27
N LEU A 273 1.44 1.62 -4.45
CA LEU A 273 1.57 2.06 -3.05
C LEU A 273 2.42 3.35 -2.91
N ASN A 274 2.78 4.01 -4.01
CA ASN A 274 3.50 5.30 -4.00
C ASN A 274 2.61 6.50 -3.60
N VAL A 275 1.31 6.30 -3.43
CA VAL A 275 0.33 7.30 -2.98
C VAL A 275 -0.54 6.76 -1.84
N LYS A 276 -1.17 7.64 -1.07
CA LYS A 276 -2.18 7.22 -0.09
C LYS A 276 -3.35 6.52 -0.78
N PRO A 277 -3.90 5.46 -0.17
CA PRO A 277 -5.15 4.88 -0.63
C PRO A 277 -6.30 5.88 -0.50
N GLY A 278 -7.31 5.72 -1.35
CA GLY A 278 -8.48 6.58 -1.44
C GLY A 278 -9.77 5.92 -1.01
N MET A 279 -10.72 6.72 -0.49
CA MET A 279 -12.12 6.28 -0.41
C MET A 279 -12.69 6.07 -1.83
N THR A 280 -12.31 6.94 -2.77
CA THR A 280 -12.56 6.76 -4.20
C THR A 280 -11.26 6.82 -5.03
N GLY A 281 -11.37 6.49 -6.31
CA GLY A 281 -10.26 6.41 -7.26
C GLY A 281 -10.73 5.92 -8.62
N GLU A 282 -9.77 5.74 -9.54
CA GLU A 282 -10.06 5.18 -10.86
C GLU A 282 -10.72 3.80 -10.79
N TRP A 283 -10.28 2.97 -9.84
CA TRP A 283 -10.88 1.68 -9.54
C TRP A 283 -12.37 1.77 -9.21
N GLN A 284 -12.75 2.66 -8.28
CA GLN A 284 -14.12 2.81 -7.82
C GLN A 284 -15.03 3.31 -8.93
N VAL A 285 -14.52 4.19 -9.79
CA VAL A 285 -15.30 4.84 -10.85
C VAL A 285 -15.43 3.96 -12.10
N HIS A 286 -14.37 3.23 -12.49
CA HIS A 286 -14.34 2.50 -13.76
C HIS A 286 -14.34 0.97 -13.60
N GLY A 287 -14.00 0.44 -12.42
CA GLY A 287 -13.69 -1.00 -12.24
C GLY A 287 -14.48 -1.77 -11.19
N ARG A 288 -15.21 -1.10 -10.27
CA ARG A 288 -15.76 -1.71 -9.03
C ARG A 288 -16.53 -3.03 -9.27
N SER A 289 -17.44 -3.08 -10.25
CA SER A 289 -18.20 -4.29 -10.58
C SER A 289 -17.61 -5.12 -11.73
N GLN A 290 -16.95 -4.49 -12.71
CA GLN A 290 -16.56 -5.17 -13.96
C GLN A 290 -15.17 -5.80 -13.93
N VAL A 291 -14.24 -5.29 -13.11
CA VAL A 291 -12.88 -5.82 -13.13
C VAL A 291 -12.81 -7.13 -12.34
N ARG A 292 -12.29 -8.16 -13.02
CA ARG A 292 -12.06 -9.52 -12.51
C ARG A 292 -10.57 -9.89 -12.44
N ASN A 293 -9.72 -9.11 -13.12
CA ASN A 293 -8.28 -9.35 -13.19
C ASN A 293 -7.52 -8.33 -12.32
N PHE A 294 -6.60 -8.83 -11.51
CA PHE A 294 -5.76 -7.99 -10.65
C PHE A 294 -4.90 -6.99 -11.46
N GLU A 295 -4.46 -7.36 -12.66
CA GLU A 295 -3.65 -6.49 -13.51
C GLU A 295 -4.40 -5.21 -13.94
N ASP A 296 -5.71 -5.32 -14.17
CA ASP A 296 -6.54 -4.16 -14.47
C ASP A 296 -6.71 -3.24 -13.24
N VAL A 297 -6.68 -3.79 -12.02
CA VAL A 297 -6.62 -3.00 -10.78
C VAL A 297 -5.35 -2.14 -10.79
N ILE A 298 -4.20 -2.77 -11.03
CA ILE A 298 -2.90 -2.10 -11.06
C ILE A 298 -2.90 -1.01 -12.13
N ARG A 299 -3.37 -1.32 -13.34
CA ARG A 299 -3.45 -0.34 -14.44
C ARG A 299 -4.27 0.89 -14.07
N LEU A 300 -5.42 0.71 -13.41
CA LEU A 300 -6.26 1.83 -12.97
C LEU A 300 -5.57 2.65 -11.88
N ASP A 301 -4.90 1.99 -10.94
CA ASP A 301 -4.16 2.67 -9.87
C ASP A 301 -2.95 3.45 -10.39
N LEU A 302 -2.19 2.90 -11.34
CA LEU A 302 -1.04 3.57 -11.98
C LEU A 302 -1.52 4.74 -12.86
N ARG A 303 -2.61 4.55 -13.61
CA ARG A 303 -3.23 5.64 -14.38
C ARG A 303 -3.64 6.81 -13.48
N TYR A 304 -4.16 6.54 -12.29
CA TYR A 304 -4.50 7.59 -11.34
C TYR A 304 -3.26 8.41 -10.94
N GLN A 305 -2.15 7.73 -10.64
CA GLN A 305 -0.90 8.40 -10.27
C GLN A 305 -0.35 9.25 -11.41
N GLU A 306 -0.27 8.67 -12.62
CA GLU A 306 0.26 9.36 -13.81
C GLU A 306 -0.55 10.62 -14.16
N ASN A 307 -1.88 10.57 -14.03
CA ASN A 307 -2.77 11.68 -14.41
C ASN A 307 -3.15 12.57 -13.22
N TRP A 308 -2.50 12.39 -12.07
CA TRP A 308 -2.93 13.08 -10.86
C TRP A 308 -2.87 14.60 -11.02
N SER A 309 -4.00 15.24 -10.73
CA SER A 309 -4.13 16.67 -10.53
C SER A 309 -5.30 16.95 -9.58
N LEU A 310 -5.33 18.13 -8.97
CA LEU A 310 -6.45 18.52 -8.10
C LEU A 310 -7.80 18.48 -8.84
N MET A 311 -7.83 18.92 -10.11
CA MET A 311 -9.03 18.87 -10.94
C MET A 311 -9.47 17.43 -11.23
N TYR A 312 -8.51 16.54 -11.43
CA TYR A 312 -8.79 15.13 -11.65
C TYR A 312 -9.33 14.44 -10.39
N ASP A 313 -8.82 14.77 -9.20
CA ASP A 313 -9.41 14.33 -7.92
C ASP A 313 -10.88 14.78 -7.80
N ILE A 314 -11.18 16.06 -8.08
CA ILE A 314 -12.55 16.58 -8.06
C ILE A 314 -13.45 15.82 -9.04
N LYS A 315 -12.96 15.57 -10.26
CA LYS A 315 -13.68 14.79 -11.28
C LYS A 315 -14.03 13.38 -10.78
N LEU A 316 -13.09 12.70 -10.13
CA LEU A 316 -13.31 11.36 -9.57
C LEU A 316 -14.32 11.39 -8.42
N ILE A 317 -14.27 12.38 -7.52
CA ILE A 317 -15.26 12.57 -6.46
C ILE A 317 -16.67 12.73 -7.06
N VAL A 318 -16.84 13.65 -8.02
CA VAL A 318 -18.14 13.91 -8.66
C VAL A 318 -18.67 12.66 -9.37
N LYS A 319 -17.82 11.97 -10.14
CA LYS A 319 -18.20 10.70 -10.79
C LYS A 319 -18.65 9.65 -9.78
N THR A 320 -17.98 9.55 -8.63
CA THR A 320 -18.34 8.60 -7.57
C THR A 320 -19.73 8.89 -7.01
N ILE A 321 -20.02 10.16 -6.72
CA ILE A 321 -21.33 10.60 -6.23
C ILE A 321 -22.41 10.22 -7.25
N LEU A 322 -22.19 10.53 -8.53
CA LEU A 322 -23.14 10.20 -9.60
C LEU A 322 -23.39 8.68 -9.72
N ILE A 323 -22.34 7.85 -9.59
CA ILE A 323 -22.44 6.39 -9.64
C ILE A 323 -23.27 5.85 -8.48
N VAL A 324 -23.07 6.35 -7.26
CA VAL A 324 -23.82 5.91 -6.07
C VAL A 324 -25.31 6.23 -6.19
N PHE A 325 -25.68 7.34 -6.84
CA PHE A 325 -27.08 7.71 -7.07
C PHE A 325 -27.72 7.04 -8.30
N ASN A 326 -26.94 6.43 -9.20
CA ASN A 326 -27.47 5.77 -10.39
C ASN A 326 -27.84 4.31 -10.10
N LYS A 327 -29.15 4.00 -10.09
CA LYS A 327 -29.72 2.70 -9.65
C LYS A 327 -29.16 1.47 -10.37
N ASN A 328 -28.56 1.62 -11.55
CA ASN A 328 -28.02 0.52 -12.37
C ASN A 328 -26.53 0.22 -12.10
N SER A 329 -25.87 0.95 -11.20
CA SER A 329 -24.44 0.81 -10.92
C SER A 329 -24.15 0.14 -9.57
N GLY A 330 -25.17 -0.43 -8.93
CA GLY A 330 -25.04 -1.12 -7.65
C GLY A 330 -23.94 -2.18 -7.71
N ALA A 331 -22.99 -2.07 -6.78
CA ALA A 331 -22.04 -3.14 -6.51
C ALA A 331 -22.82 -4.42 -6.18
N VAL A 332 -22.49 -5.48 -6.93
CA VAL A 332 -22.72 -6.86 -6.48
C VAL A 332 -21.53 -7.22 -5.58
#